data_AF-A0A9Q3CSZ2-F1
#
_entry.id   AF-A0A9Q3CSZ2-F1
#
_cell.length_a   1.000
_cell.length_b   1.000
_cell.length_c   1.000
_cell.angle_alpha   90.00
_cell.angle_beta   90.00
_cell.angle_gamma   90.00
#
_symmetry.space_group_name_H-M   'P 1'
#
loop_
_entity.id
_entity.type
_entity.pdbx_description
1 polymer ?
#
loop_
_entity_poly.entity_id
_entity_poly.type
_entity_poly.pdbx_seq_one_letter_code
_entity_poly.pdbx_strand_id
1 'polypeptide(L)'
;MQLLLGFSSYYRSHIKHFSHITSSLYKLCSKDVVFEITKERRDAYERIKHELANAPVLILPDFELPFKLYKDAACSQGLGEALHQTQIVDGEPREGVIFYISRKLKYSEAWYGATQTECLCLFWGLEKLHYYLESAVFEFYKDCTALKSLLNMKTTNRQMLRWQIAIQEYRGNMTII
;
A
#
# COMPACT_ATOMS: atom_id res chain seq x y z
N MET A 1 13.48 18.55 10.97
CA MET A 1 13.22 17.31 10.19
C MET A 1 11.89 16.65 10.59
N GLN A 2 11.63 16.43 11.88
CA GLN A 2 10.35 15.87 12.37
C GLN A 2 9.11 16.64 11.89
N LEU A 3 9.16 17.98 11.82
CA LEU A 3 8.04 18.80 11.34
C LEU A 3 7.68 18.53 9.87
N LEU A 4 8.67 18.41 8.98
CA LEU A 4 8.43 18.04 7.59
C LEU A 4 7.87 16.62 7.47
N LEU A 5 8.40 15.67 8.25
CA LEU A 5 7.87 14.29 8.26
C LEU A 5 6.44 14.25 8.77
N GLY A 6 6.08 15.05 9.78
CA GLY A 6 4.72 15.20 10.26
C GLY A 6 3.79 15.76 9.18
N PHE A 7 4.20 16.85 8.51
CA PHE A 7 3.43 17.47 7.44
C PHE A 7 3.26 16.54 6.23
N SER A 8 4.36 15.97 5.74
CA SER A 8 4.34 15.03 4.60
C SER A 8 3.59 13.73 4.92
N SER A 9 3.55 13.31 6.19
CA SER A 9 2.74 12.16 6.62
C SER A 9 1.23 12.39 6.46
N TYR A 10 0.76 13.65 6.46
CA TYR A 10 -0.63 13.96 6.17
C TYR A 10 -0.98 13.62 4.71
N TYR A 11 -0.07 13.97 3.78
CA TYR A 11 -0.22 13.72 2.35
C TYR A 11 0.35 12.37 1.89
N ARG A 12 0.63 11.45 2.81
CA ARG A 12 1.25 10.15 2.50
C ARG A 12 0.47 9.35 1.46
N SER A 13 -0.83 9.58 1.36
CA SER A 13 -1.75 8.92 0.44
C SER A 13 -1.69 9.44 -0.98
N HIS A 14 -1.10 10.61 -1.19
CA HIS A 14 -0.89 11.21 -2.49
C HIS A 14 0.50 10.87 -3.05
N ILE A 15 1.41 10.36 -2.21
CA ILE A 15 2.81 10.13 -2.59
C ILE A 15 3.05 8.63 -2.77
N LYS A 16 3.38 8.23 -4.00
CA LYS A 16 3.76 6.85 -4.30
C LYS A 16 5.03 6.46 -3.52
N HIS A 17 5.03 5.27 -2.94
CA HIS A 17 6.15 4.73 -2.15
C HIS A 17 6.62 5.62 -0.98
N PHE A 18 5.73 6.41 -0.36
CA PHE A 18 6.07 7.33 0.73
C PHE A 18 6.93 6.67 1.84
N SER A 19 6.59 5.45 2.24
CA SER A 19 7.32 4.72 3.30
C SER A 19 8.78 4.41 2.93
N HIS A 20 9.05 4.17 1.63
CA HIS A 20 10.40 3.91 1.13
C HIS A 20 11.23 5.20 1.10
N ILE A 21 10.67 6.29 0.58
CA ILE A 21 11.36 7.59 0.46
C ILE A 21 11.68 8.15 1.86
N THR A 22 10.72 8.13 2.77
CA THR A 22 10.91 8.62 4.14
C THR A 22 11.76 7.69 5.00
N SER A 23 12.13 6.52 4.49
CA SER A 23 12.74 5.46 5.31
C SER A 23 14.06 5.88 5.96
N SER A 24 14.91 6.59 5.21
CA SER A 24 16.20 7.13 5.63
C SER A 24 16.06 8.34 6.55
N LEU A 25 15.03 9.15 6.35
CA LEU A 25 14.70 10.32 7.15
C LEU A 25 14.12 9.95 8.53
N TYR A 26 13.32 8.88 8.61
CA TYR A 26 12.84 8.36 9.91
C TYR A 26 14.00 7.81 10.76
N LYS A 27 15.04 7.21 10.16
CA LYS A 27 16.23 6.74 10.89
C LYS A 27 17.00 7.89 11.56
N LEU A 28 17.01 9.08 10.95
CA LEU A 28 17.58 10.31 11.53
C LEU A 28 16.84 10.81 12.77
N CYS A 29 15.57 10.42 12.95
CA CYS A 29 14.76 10.84 14.08
C CYS A 29 14.89 9.89 15.30
N SER A 30 15.70 8.83 15.19
CA SER A 30 16.00 7.90 16.27
C SER A 30 17.01 8.49 17.25
N LYS A 31 16.86 8.18 18.55
CA LYS A 31 17.67 8.78 19.64
C LYS A 31 19.16 8.47 19.54
N ASP A 32 19.52 7.36 18.90
CA ASP A 32 20.90 6.84 18.86
C ASP A 32 21.65 7.15 17.55
N VAL A 33 21.12 8.07 16.73
CA VAL A 33 21.67 8.37 15.39
C VAL A 33 22.18 9.80 15.32
N VAL A 34 23.43 9.96 14.91
CA VAL A 34 24.04 11.27 14.65
C VAL A 34 23.34 11.94 13.47
N PHE A 35 22.98 13.21 13.66
CA PHE A 35 22.36 14.01 12.62
C PHE A 35 23.38 14.33 11.51
N GLU A 36 23.33 13.57 10.43
CA GLU A 36 24.19 13.74 9.26
C GLU A 36 23.35 13.79 7.98
N ILE A 37 23.57 14.80 7.13
CA ILE A 37 22.89 14.92 5.84
C ILE A 37 23.77 14.27 4.77
N THR A 38 23.65 12.95 4.62
CA THR A 38 24.25 12.22 3.50
C THR A 38 23.53 12.55 2.19
N LYS A 39 24.15 12.21 1.06
CA LYS A 39 23.55 12.39 -0.27
C LYS A 39 22.18 11.72 -0.39
N GLU A 40 22.06 10.47 0.07
CA GLU A 40 20.79 9.72 0.10
C GLU A 40 19.68 10.45 0.87
N ARG A 41 20.00 11.02 2.03
CA ARG A 41 19.04 11.74 2.88
C ARG A 41 18.62 13.08 2.24
N ARG A 42 19.55 13.76 1.56
CA ARG A 42 19.25 14.98 0.80
C ARG A 42 18.34 14.67 -0.40
N ASP A 43 18.64 13.61 -1.14
CA ASP A 43 17.84 13.19 -2.29
C ASP A 43 16.42 12.79 -1.86
N ALA A 44 16.29 12.07 -0.74
CA ALA A 44 14.98 11.73 -0.16
C ALA A 44 14.18 12.98 0.24
N TYR A 45 14.84 13.98 0.82
CA TYR A 45 14.23 15.24 1.25
C TYR A 45 13.72 16.06 0.06
N GLU A 46 14.54 16.22 -0.98
CA GLU A 46 14.14 16.94 -2.19
C GLU A 46 13.07 16.17 -2.99
N ARG A 47 13.13 14.84 -2.99
CA ARG A 47 12.08 14.01 -3.60
C ARG A 47 10.73 14.23 -2.92
N ILE A 48 10.66 14.23 -1.59
CA ILE A 48 9.39 14.51 -0.88
C ILE A 48 8.83 15.88 -1.24
N LYS A 49 9.67 16.91 -1.32
CA LYS A 49 9.22 18.24 -1.74
C LYS A 49 8.66 18.23 -3.16
N HIS A 50 9.37 17.57 -4.08
CA HIS A 50 8.94 17.46 -5.47
C HIS A 50 7.61 16.71 -5.59
N GLU A 51 7.45 15.58 -4.90
CA GLU A 51 6.20 14.81 -4.89
C GLU A 51 5.05 15.58 -4.22
N LEU A 52 5.32 16.40 -3.19
CA LEU A 52 4.30 17.26 -2.59
C LEU A 52 3.89 18.40 -3.53
N ALA A 53 4.83 18.96 -4.29
CA ALA A 53 4.57 20.03 -5.24
C ALA A 53 3.85 19.54 -6.50
N ASN A 54 4.16 18.32 -6.95
CA ASN A 54 3.62 17.69 -8.15
C ASN A 54 2.68 16.53 -7.81
N ALA A 55 2.04 16.59 -6.63
CA ALA A 55 1.22 15.48 -6.14
C ALA A 55 0.21 15.08 -7.22
N PRO A 56 0.13 13.78 -7.58
CA PRO A 56 -0.81 13.33 -8.59
C PRO A 56 -2.22 13.77 -8.19
N VAL A 57 -2.98 14.24 -9.18
CA VAL A 57 -4.39 14.55 -9.02
C VAL A 57 -5.09 13.24 -8.66
N LEU A 58 -5.36 13.05 -7.37
CA LEU A 58 -6.17 11.92 -6.94
C LEU A 58 -7.60 12.16 -7.41
N ILE A 59 -8.22 11.11 -7.95
CA ILE A 59 -9.62 11.16 -8.34
C ILE A 59 -10.50 10.94 -7.11
N LEU A 60 -11.66 11.59 -7.09
CA LEU A 60 -12.66 11.36 -6.05
C LEU A 60 -13.26 9.96 -6.26
N PRO A 61 -13.41 9.14 -5.20
CA PRO A 61 -13.99 7.81 -5.34
C PRO A 61 -15.47 7.89 -5.68
N ASP A 62 -15.89 7.06 -6.62
CA ASP A 62 -17.30 6.80 -6.93
C ASP A 62 -17.67 5.41 -6.40
N PHE A 63 -18.58 5.32 -5.43
CA PHE A 63 -18.92 4.04 -4.80
C PHE A 63 -19.82 3.15 -5.66
N GLU A 64 -20.36 3.66 -6.77
CA GLU A 64 -21.16 2.86 -7.71
C GLU A 64 -20.29 2.08 -8.71
N LEU A 65 -19.03 2.47 -8.86
CA LEU A 65 -18.08 1.87 -9.79
C LEU A 65 -17.12 0.90 -9.08
N PRO A 66 -16.66 -0.16 -9.76
CA PRO A 66 -15.74 -1.11 -9.15
C PRO A 66 -14.37 -0.48 -8.89
N PHE A 67 -13.74 -0.86 -7.78
CA PHE A 67 -12.37 -0.45 -7.47
C PHE A 67 -11.35 -1.43 -8.02
N LYS A 68 -10.12 -0.96 -8.22
CA LYS A 68 -8.96 -1.79 -8.54
C LYS A 68 -7.89 -1.59 -7.49
N LEU A 69 -7.47 -2.66 -6.82
CA LEU A 69 -6.43 -2.63 -5.83
C LEU A 69 -5.18 -3.26 -6.42
N TYR A 70 -4.15 -2.45 -6.63
CA TYR A 70 -2.86 -2.89 -7.14
C TYR A 70 -1.89 -3.10 -5.99
N LYS A 71 -1.29 -4.28 -5.95
CA LYS A 71 -0.11 -4.52 -5.13
C LYS A 71 1.09 -3.80 -5.75
N ASP A 72 1.79 -3.02 -4.93
CA ASP A 72 2.96 -2.30 -5.37
C ASP A 72 4.23 -3.14 -5.15
N ALA A 73 4.66 -3.84 -6.21
CA ALA A 73 5.77 -4.80 -6.20
C ALA A 73 7.15 -4.20 -5.89
N ALA A 74 7.29 -2.87 -5.90
CA ALA A 74 8.59 -2.22 -5.77
C ALA A 74 9.21 -2.28 -4.36
N CYS A 75 8.45 -2.68 -3.33
CA CYS A 75 8.90 -2.62 -1.94
C CYS A 75 9.40 -3.98 -1.44
N SER A 76 10.67 -4.32 -1.73
CA SER A 76 11.33 -5.51 -1.15
C SER A 76 11.46 -5.46 0.38
N GLN A 77 11.20 -4.30 1.00
CA GLN A 77 11.34 -4.05 2.45
C GLN A 77 10.06 -3.47 3.08
N GLY A 78 8.93 -3.46 2.37
CA GLY A 78 7.70 -2.81 2.81
C GLY A 78 6.47 -3.37 2.14
N LEU A 79 5.31 -2.93 2.62
CA LEU A 79 4.01 -3.21 2.02
C LEU A 79 3.54 -1.92 1.35
N GLY A 80 3.06 -2.04 0.12
CA GLY A 80 2.56 -0.92 -0.65
C GLY A 80 1.40 -1.39 -1.52
N GLU A 81 0.33 -0.61 -1.53
CA GLU A 81 -0.81 -0.84 -2.41
C GLU A 81 -1.35 0.49 -2.91
N ALA A 82 -1.98 0.46 -4.08
CA ALA A 82 -2.62 1.60 -4.68
C ALA A 82 -4.08 1.24 -5.01
N LEU A 83 -5.00 2.05 -4.48
CA LEU A 83 -6.42 1.98 -4.82
C LEU A 83 -6.67 2.88 -6.03
N HIS A 84 -7.14 2.26 -7.10
CA HIS A 84 -7.43 2.86 -8.38
C HIS A 84 -8.90 2.69 -8.71
N GLN A 85 -9.39 3.53 -9.62
CA GLN A 85 -10.71 3.37 -10.19
C GLN A 85 -10.72 3.90 -11.62
N THR A 86 -11.49 3.23 -12.48
CA THR A 86 -11.72 3.67 -13.85
C THR A 86 -12.99 4.52 -13.87
N GLN A 87 -12.86 5.80 -14.23
CA GLN A 87 -13.98 6.74 -14.36
C GLN A 87 -14.02 7.34 -15.75
N ILE A 88 -15.19 7.78 -16.19
CA ILE A 88 -15.34 8.49 -17.46
C ILE A 88 -14.98 9.95 -17.24
N VAL A 89 -13.88 10.39 -17.85
CA VAL A 89 -13.43 11.79 -17.81
C VAL A 89 -13.34 12.28 -19.24
N ASP A 90 -14.04 13.37 -19.55
CA ASP A 90 -14.15 13.92 -20.92
C ASP A 90 -14.71 12.93 -21.96
N GLY A 91 -15.56 12.00 -21.53
CA GLY A 91 -16.17 10.99 -22.40
C GLY A 91 -15.34 9.72 -22.63
N GLU A 92 -14.13 9.64 -22.07
CA GLU A 92 -13.23 8.48 -22.19
C GLU A 92 -12.98 7.82 -20.84
N PRO A 93 -12.87 6.47 -20.77
CA PRO A 93 -12.51 5.78 -19.54
C PRO A 93 -11.04 6.08 -19.21
N ARG A 94 -10.82 6.74 -18.07
CA ARG A 94 -9.49 6.98 -17.50
C ARG A 94 -9.37 6.28 -16.16
N GLU A 95 -8.29 5.54 -15.98
CA GLU A 95 -7.94 5.01 -14.67
C GLU A 95 -7.17 6.06 -13.88
N GLY A 96 -7.73 6.44 -12.73
CA GLY A 96 -7.11 7.36 -11.79
C GLY A 96 -6.81 6.66 -10.48
N VAL A 97 -5.85 7.21 -9.75
CA VAL A 97 -5.53 6.75 -8.40
C VAL A 97 -6.39 7.51 -7.40
N ILE A 98 -7.04 6.77 -6.50
CA ILE A 98 -7.80 7.33 -5.39
C ILE A 98 -6.92 7.46 -4.16
N PHE A 99 -6.09 6.46 -3.88
CA PHE A 99 -5.30 6.43 -2.65
C PHE A 99 -4.08 5.54 -2.74
N TYR A 100 -2.94 5.99 -2.23
CA TYR A 100 -1.79 5.14 -1.96
C TYR A 100 -1.72 4.77 -0.48
N ILE A 101 -1.42 3.50 -0.19
CA ILE A 101 -1.08 3.06 1.16
C ILE A 101 0.30 2.42 1.14
N SER A 102 1.15 2.80 2.10
CA SER A 102 2.43 2.13 2.29
C SER A 102 2.85 2.08 3.76
N ARG A 103 3.55 1.02 4.14
CA ARG A 103 4.22 0.89 5.44
C ARG A 103 5.48 0.03 5.34
N LYS A 104 6.42 0.22 6.26
CA LYS A 104 7.57 -0.69 6.40
C LYS A 104 7.12 -2.03 6.99
N LEU A 105 7.81 -3.10 6.61
CA LEU A 105 7.65 -4.40 7.27
C LEU A 105 8.14 -4.31 8.71
N LYS A 106 7.42 -5.00 9.60
CA LYS A 106 7.90 -5.24 10.98
C LYS A 106 9.05 -6.25 10.94
N TYR A 107 9.85 -6.27 12.01
CA TYR A 107 10.97 -7.20 12.15
C TYR A 107 10.57 -8.68 11.93
N SER A 108 9.43 -9.10 12.49
CA SER A 108 8.90 -10.46 12.29
C SER A 108 8.42 -10.72 10.86
N GLU A 109 7.91 -9.69 10.19
CA GLU A 109 7.36 -9.79 8.82
C GLU A 109 8.49 -9.83 7.78
N ALA A 110 9.69 -9.33 8.10
CA ALA A 110 10.86 -9.34 7.22
C ALA A 110 11.38 -10.77 6.91
N TRP A 111 11.02 -11.76 7.72
CA TRP A 111 11.39 -13.16 7.52
C TRP A 111 10.36 -13.95 6.70
N TYR A 112 9.26 -13.32 6.29
CA TYR A 112 8.23 -13.98 5.51
C TYR A 112 8.69 -14.25 4.08
N GLY A 113 8.34 -15.44 3.58
CA GLY A 113 8.51 -15.75 2.16
C GLY A 113 7.62 -14.88 1.28
N ALA A 114 7.87 -14.88 -0.04
CA ALA A 114 7.12 -14.07 -1.01
C ALA A 114 5.60 -14.26 -0.87
N THR A 115 5.12 -15.51 -0.83
CA THR A 115 3.68 -15.83 -0.74
C THR A 115 3.04 -15.37 0.58
N GLN A 116 3.77 -15.47 1.70
CA GLN A 116 3.28 -14.99 2.99
C GLN A 116 3.20 -13.46 3.02
N THR A 117 4.21 -12.80 2.44
CA THR A 117 4.25 -11.34 2.31
C THR A 117 3.11 -10.84 1.43
N GLU A 118 2.78 -11.55 0.35
CA GLU A 118 1.60 -11.20 -0.47
C GLU A 118 0.29 -11.33 0.28
N CYS A 119 0.11 -12.43 1.03
CA CYS A 119 -1.10 -12.63 1.82
C CYS A 119 -1.23 -11.56 2.92
N LEU A 120 -0.12 -11.21 3.56
CA LEU A 120 -0.05 -10.11 4.51
C LEU A 120 -0.38 -8.77 3.86
N CYS A 121 0.12 -8.53 2.65
CA CYS A 121 -0.16 -7.32 1.89
C CYS A 121 -1.67 -7.16 1.69
N LEU A 122 -2.31 -8.18 1.09
CA LEU A 122 -3.75 -8.18 0.85
C LEU A 122 -4.54 -8.01 2.16
N PHE A 123 -4.22 -8.78 3.20
CA PHE A 123 -4.90 -8.66 4.50
C PHE A 123 -4.79 -7.23 5.06
N TRP A 124 -3.60 -6.65 5.04
CA TRP A 124 -3.35 -5.31 5.52
C TRP A 124 -4.05 -4.24 4.67
N GLY A 125 -4.07 -4.43 3.35
CA GLY A 125 -4.79 -3.61 2.38
C GLY A 125 -6.28 -3.53 2.69
N LEU A 126 -6.91 -4.70 2.82
CA LEU A 126 -8.33 -4.81 3.16
C LEU A 126 -8.63 -4.16 4.52
N GLU A 127 -7.80 -4.39 5.54
CA GLU A 127 -8.00 -3.78 6.86
C GLU A 127 -7.90 -2.23 6.80
N LYS A 128 -7.00 -1.69 5.97
CA LYS A 128 -6.81 -0.23 5.84
C LYS A 128 -7.82 0.44 4.93
N LEU A 129 -8.29 -0.25 3.91
CA LEU A 129 -9.23 0.26 2.93
C LEU A 129 -10.66 -0.27 3.15
N HIS A 130 -10.93 -0.85 4.31
CA HIS A 130 -12.23 -1.42 4.69
C HIS A 130 -13.40 -0.49 4.37
N TYR A 131 -13.28 0.80 4.73
CA TYR A 131 -14.31 1.82 4.45
C TYR A 131 -14.66 2.00 2.97
N TYR A 132 -13.75 1.63 2.05
CA TYR A 132 -13.98 1.67 0.61
C TYR A 132 -14.39 0.32 0.03
N LEU A 133 -13.87 -0.78 0.59
CA LEU A 133 -13.96 -2.11 -0.02
C LEU A 133 -15.06 -3.00 0.57
N GLU A 134 -15.60 -2.72 1.75
CA GLU A 134 -16.56 -3.60 2.44
C GLU A 134 -17.84 -3.85 1.62
N SER A 135 -18.39 -2.80 0.99
CA SER A 135 -19.63 -2.89 0.21
C SER A 135 -19.42 -2.76 -1.30
N ALA A 136 -18.18 -2.64 -1.76
CA ALA A 136 -17.86 -2.41 -3.16
C ALA A 136 -17.33 -3.66 -3.85
N VAL A 137 -17.60 -3.78 -5.14
CA VAL A 137 -16.96 -4.78 -6.01
C VAL A 137 -15.56 -4.29 -6.35
N PHE A 138 -14.55 -5.13 -6.23
CA PHE A 138 -13.19 -4.73 -6.57
C PHE A 138 -12.33 -5.86 -7.11
N GLU A 139 -11.30 -5.46 -7.86
CA GLU A 139 -10.31 -6.35 -8.45
C GLU A 139 -8.99 -6.21 -7.72
N PHE A 140 -8.42 -7.31 -7.24
CA PHE A 140 -7.09 -7.32 -6.64
C PHE A 140 -6.06 -7.86 -7.64
N TYR A 141 -5.15 -6.99 -8.05
CA TYR A 141 -4.05 -7.31 -8.97
C TYR A 141 -2.81 -7.67 -8.17
N LYS A 142 -2.32 -8.89 -8.36
CA LYS A 142 -1.19 -9.47 -7.61
C LYS A 142 -0.08 -9.93 -8.54
N ASP A 143 1.12 -10.06 -7.98
CA ASP A 143 2.29 -10.57 -8.73
C ASP A 143 2.44 -12.09 -8.63
N CYS A 144 2.05 -12.71 -7.51
CA CYS A 144 2.23 -14.16 -7.32
C CYS A 144 0.97 -14.97 -7.62
N THR A 145 1.10 -15.90 -8.56
CA THR A 145 0.05 -16.88 -8.89
C THR A 145 -0.38 -17.74 -7.70
N ALA A 146 0.53 -18.01 -6.74
CA ALA A 146 0.30 -18.90 -5.60
C ALA A 146 -0.75 -18.42 -4.59
N LEU A 147 -1.09 -17.12 -4.55
CA LEU A 147 -2.05 -16.57 -3.56
C LEU A 147 -3.43 -17.25 -3.63
N LYS A 148 -3.92 -17.57 -4.84
CA LYS A 148 -5.24 -18.21 -5.04
C LYS A 148 -5.26 -19.61 -4.42
N SER A 149 -4.17 -20.37 -4.60
CA SER A 149 -4.01 -21.69 -3.99
C SER A 149 -3.90 -21.57 -2.48
N LEU A 150 -3.06 -20.65 -1.99
CA LEU A 150 -2.82 -20.43 -0.57
C LEU A 150 -4.10 -20.10 0.20
N LEU A 151 -5.00 -19.29 -0.36
CA LEU A 151 -6.26 -18.93 0.28
C LEU A 151 -7.22 -20.13 0.43
N ASN A 152 -7.04 -21.18 -0.37
CA ASN A 152 -7.88 -22.39 -0.34
C ASN A 152 -7.23 -23.56 0.41
N MET A 153 -5.93 -23.46 0.74
CA MET A 153 -5.22 -24.50 1.48
C MET A 153 -5.55 -24.47 2.97
N LYS A 154 -5.72 -25.66 3.56
CA LYS A 154 -5.75 -25.82 5.02
C LYS A 154 -4.34 -25.57 5.57
N THR A 155 -4.19 -24.49 6.34
CA THR A 155 -2.92 -24.14 6.98
C THR A 155 -2.94 -24.48 8.46
N THR A 156 -1.84 -25.04 8.97
CA THR A 156 -1.62 -25.25 10.41
C THR A 156 -1.12 -23.98 11.11
N ASN A 157 -0.71 -22.96 10.34
CA ASN A 157 -0.23 -21.70 10.89
C ASN A 157 -1.40 -20.80 11.31
N ARG A 158 -1.52 -20.55 12.62
CA ARG A 158 -2.58 -19.72 13.21
C ARG A 158 -2.63 -18.29 12.66
N GLN A 159 -1.50 -17.68 12.32
CA GLN A 159 -1.48 -16.32 11.76
C GLN A 159 -2.10 -16.30 10.36
N MET A 160 -1.71 -17.25 9.52
CA MET A 160 -2.25 -17.36 8.16
C MET A 160 -3.74 -17.70 8.16
N LEU A 161 -4.19 -18.53 9.11
CA LEU A 161 -5.61 -18.83 9.29
C LEU A 161 -6.42 -17.57 9.59
N ARG A 162 -5.91 -16.69 10.46
CA ARG A 162 -6.57 -15.41 10.77
C ARG A 162 -6.69 -14.51 9.53
N TRP A 163 -5.64 -14.43 8.73
CA TRP A 163 -5.68 -13.65 7.48
C TRP A 163 -6.66 -14.25 6.48
N GLN A 164 -6.67 -15.58 6.32
CA GLN A 164 -7.62 -16.27 5.44
C GLN A 164 -9.07 -15.98 5.83
N ILE A 165 -9.41 -16.04 7.13
CA ILE A 165 -10.77 -15.76 7.62
C ILE A 165 -11.18 -14.32 7.30
N ALA A 166 -10.33 -13.35 7.58
CA ALA A 166 -10.63 -11.94 7.26
C ALA A 166 -10.78 -11.70 5.74
N ILE A 167 -9.96 -12.35 4.92
CA ILE A 167 -10.06 -12.25 3.45
C ILE A 167 -11.32 -12.95 2.93
N GLN A 168 -11.83 -13.97 3.61
CA GLN A 168 -13.05 -14.68 3.20
C GLN A 168 -14.29 -13.77 3.18
N GLU A 169 -14.38 -12.78 4.07
CA GLU A 169 -15.49 -11.82 4.11
C GLU A 169 -15.63 -11.05 2.78
N TYR A 170 -14.52 -10.79 2.09
CA TYR A 170 -14.49 -10.04 0.84
C TYR A 170 -14.60 -10.90 -0.41
N ARG A 171 -14.57 -12.24 -0.30
CA ARG A 171 -14.52 -13.14 -1.48
C ARG A 171 -15.72 -13.00 -2.41
N GLY A 172 -16.89 -12.59 -1.90
CA GLY A 172 -18.08 -12.38 -2.73
C GLY A 172 -17.93 -11.19 -3.68
N ASN A 173 -17.23 -10.14 -3.24
CA ASN A 173 -17.11 -8.87 -3.96
C ASN A 173 -15.72 -8.69 -4.60
N MET A 174 -14.74 -9.49 -4.20
CA MET A 174 -13.34 -9.41 -4.64
C MET A 174 -13.04 -10.42 -5.76
N THR A 175 -12.58 -9.91 -6.89
CA THR A 175 -11.97 -10.75 -7.94
C THR A 175 -10.46 -10.65 -7.89
N ILE A 176 -9.77 -11.75 -7.63
CA ILE A 176 -8.30 -11.79 -7.69
C ILE A 176 -7.90 -12.02 -9.14
N ILE A 177 -7.08 -11.14 -9.70
CA ILE A 177 -6.52 -11.27 -11.05
C ILE A 177 -5.14 -11.90 -10.95
#